data_AF-A0A7C4H297-F1
#
_entry.id   AF-A0A7C4H297-F1
#
_cell.length_a   1.000
_cell.length_b   1.000
_cell.length_c   1.000
_cell.angle_alpha   90.00
_cell.angle_beta   90.00
_cell.angle_gamma   90.00
#
_symmetry.space_group_name_H-M   'P 1'
#
loop_
_entity.id
_entity.type
_entity.pdbx_description
1 polymer ?
#
loop_
_entity_poly.entity_id
_entity_poly.type
_entity_poly.pdbx_seq_one_letter_code
_entity_poly.pdbx_strand_id
1 'polypeptide(L)'
;MDKLTRFLNTLKLFGFAILDSKNTEIVDVLKDSGLLQLFRVRRLNGYTILEIDSDTCEKECDFNCRDGNGKRIKKCYGECIDRCVIDELNSIIKSISKMLQ
;
A
#
# COMPACT_ATOMS: atom_id res chain seq x y z
N MET A 1 4.10 -15.45 -13.68
CA MET A 1 5.30 -14.81 -13.07
C MET A 1 5.53 -13.39 -13.57
N ASP A 2 5.63 -13.10 -14.87
CA ASP A 2 5.94 -11.74 -15.39
C ASP A 2 4.99 -10.63 -14.89
N LYS A 3 3.67 -10.87 -14.85
CA LYS A 3 2.69 -9.88 -14.37
C LYS A 3 2.87 -9.49 -12.91
N LEU A 4 3.13 -10.46 -12.03
CA LEU A 4 3.30 -10.20 -10.59
C LEU A 4 4.59 -9.44 -10.32
N THR A 5 5.68 -9.77 -11.02
CA THR A 5 6.93 -9.00 -10.95
C THR A 5 6.72 -7.55 -11.42
N ARG A 6 6.00 -7.34 -12.53
CA ARG A 6 5.65 -5.98 -13.00
C ARG A 6 4.79 -5.22 -11.99
N PHE A 7 3.82 -5.90 -11.38
CA PHE A 7 2.99 -5.33 -10.33
C PHE A 7 3.84 -4.88 -9.12
N LEU A 8 4.74 -5.74 -8.62
CA LEU A 8 5.64 -5.41 -7.52
C LEU A 8 6.56 -4.22 -7.84
N ASN A 9 7.10 -4.17 -9.06
CA ASN A 9 7.91 -3.04 -9.51
C ASN A 9 7.10 -1.74 -9.59
N THR A 10 5.85 -1.82 -10.06
CA THR A 10 4.94 -0.66 -10.13
C THR A 10 4.64 -0.13 -8.74
N LEU A 11 4.25 -1.02 -7.81
CA LEU A 11 4.03 -0.65 -6.41
C LEU A 11 5.27 -0.01 -5.79
N LYS A 12 6.45 -0.57 -6.00
CA LYS A 12 7.71 -0.05 -5.45
C LYS A 12 8.05 1.36 -5.95
N LEU A 13 7.73 1.66 -7.22
CA LEU A 13 8.06 2.95 -7.83
C LEU A 13 7.02 4.03 -7.52
N PHE A 14 5.74 3.66 -7.45
CA PHE A 14 4.64 4.63 -7.43
C PHE A 14 3.78 4.58 -6.17
N GLY A 15 3.89 3.54 -5.34
CA GLY A 15 3.02 3.33 -4.16
C GLY A 15 1.61 2.83 -4.48
N PHE A 16 1.25 2.76 -5.76
CA PHE A 16 -0.02 2.20 -6.24
C PHE A 16 0.20 1.44 -7.56
N ALA A 17 -0.79 0.65 -7.94
CA ALA A 17 -0.83 -0.04 -9.22
C ALA A 17 -2.22 0.04 -9.85
N ILE A 18 -2.26 0.17 -11.17
CA ILE A 18 -3.50 0.15 -11.96
C ILE A 18 -3.53 -1.15 -12.75
N LEU A 19 -4.61 -1.91 -12.59
CA LEU A 19 -4.83 -3.19 -13.24
C LEU A 19 -6.08 -3.10 -14.12
N ASP A 20 -6.09 -3.78 -15.25
CA ASP A 20 -7.33 -4.01 -16.01
C ASP A 20 -8.26 -4.88 -15.14
N SER A 21 -9.52 -4.47 -14.95
CA SER A 21 -10.50 -5.19 -14.13
C SER A 21 -10.83 -6.59 -14.67
N LYS A 22 -10.56 -6.87 -15.95
CA LYS A 22 -10.69 -8.22 -16.53
C LYS A 22 -9.55 -9.15 -16.10
N ASN A 23 -8.43 -8.60 -15.61
CA ASN A 23 -7.25 -9.34 -15.20
C ASN A 23 -7.21 -9.45 -13.67
N THR A 24 -7.96 -10.42 -13.13
CA THR A 24 -8.11 -10.62 -11.68
C THR A 24 -6.94 -11.35 -11.03
N GLU A 25 -6.04 -11.97 -11.81
CA GLU A 25 -4.96 -12.83 -11.33
C GLU A 25 -4.16 -12.22 -10.17
N ILE A 26 -3.80 -10.93 -10.26
CA ILE A 26 -3.09 -10.23 -9.17
C ILE A 26 -3.98 -10.04 -7.95
N VAL A 27 -5.24 -9.65 -8.14
CA VAL A 27 -6.20 -9.44 -7.07
C VAL A 27 -6.49 -10.77 -6.35
N ASP A 28 -6.61 -11.86 -7.10
CA ASP A 28 -6.86 -13.20 -6.58
C ASP A 28 -5.65 -13.68 -5.75
N VAL A 29 -4.42 -13.52 -6.26
CA VAL A 29 -3.20 -13.83 -5.49
C VAL A 29 -3.14 -13.05 -4.17
N LEU A 30 -3.42 -11.74 -4.21
CA LEU A 30 -3.43 -10.91 -2.99
C LEU A 30 -4.53 -11.31 -2.02
N LYS A 31 -5.69 -11.74 -2.54
CA LYS A 31 -6.82 -12.19 -1.72
C LYS A 31 -6.49 -13.51 -1.03
N ASP A 32 -5.99 -14.48 -1.79
CA ASP A 32 -5.65 -15.82 -1.30
C ASP A 32 -4.49 -15.78 -0.30
N SER A 33 -3.60 -14.79 -0.43
CA SER A 33 -2.51 -14.55 0.51
C SER A 33 -2.90 -13.71 1.73
N GLY A 34 -4.16 -13.26 1.83
CA GLY A 34 -4.62 -12.35 2.90
C GLY A 34 -3.97 -10.97 2.88
N LEU A 35 -3.33 -10.57 1.78
CA LEU A 35 -2.66 -9.28 1.63
C LEU A 35 -3.58 -8.21 1.04
N LEU A 36 -4.69 -8.58 0.39
CA LEU A 36 -5.62 -7.62 -0.24
C LEU A 36 -6.18 -6.60 0.76
N GLN A 37 -6.34 -6.98 2.03
CA GLN A 37 -6.80 -6.09 3.10
C GLN A 37 -5.83 -4.94 3.43
N LEU A 38 -4.57 -5.05 3.00
CA LEU A 38 -3.56 -4.00 3.16
C LEU A 38 -3.63 -2.96 2.04
N PHE A 39 -4.55 -3.15 1.08
CA PHE A 39 -4.74 -2.25 -0.04
C PHE A 39 -6.11 -1.58 0.02
N ARG A 40 -6.13 -0.28 -0.24
CA ARG A 40 -7.30 0.44 -0.68
C ARG A 40 -7.59 0.09 -2.14
N VAL A 41 -8.72 -0.57 -2.37
CA VAL A 41 -9.15 -1.01 -3.71
C VAL A 41 -10.18 -0.03 -4.27
N ARG A 42 -9.88 0.62 -5.39
CA ARG A 42 -10.83 1.48 -6.12
C ARG A 42 -11.12 0.90 -7.49
N ARG A 43 -12.40 0.86 -7.90
CA ARG A 43 -12.82 0.38 -9.23
C ARG A 43 -13.32 1.54 -10.07
N LEU A 44 -12.77 1.70 -11.27
CA LEU A 44 -13.07 2.77 -12.21
C LEU A 44 -13.18 2.17 -13.61
N ASN A 45 -14.38 2.17 -14.20
CA ASN A 45 -14.69 1.76 -15.58
C ASN A 45 -13.62 0.91 -16.29
N GLY A 46 -13.54 -0.39 -15.95
CA GLY A 46 -12.61 -1.34 -16.57
C GLY A 46 -11.23 -1.42 -15.93
N TYR A 47 -10.97 -0.66 -14.86
CA TYR A 47 -9.72 -0.69 -14.10
C TYR A 47 -9.94 -0.86 -12.60
N THR A 48 -8.98 -1.54 -11.97
CA THR A 48 -8.85 -1.69 -10.52
C THR A 48 -7.56 -1.00 -10.10
N ILE A 49 -7.67 0.00 -9.23
CA ILE A 49 -6.53 0.67 -8.61
C ILE A 49 -6.31 0.04 -7.23
N LEU A 50 -5.08 -0.39 -6.98
CA LEU A 50 -4.61 -0.89 -5.71
C LEU A 50 -3.59 0.11 -5.16
N GLU A 51 -3.88 0.68 -4.00
CA GLU A 51 -3.04 1.63 -3.26
C GLU A 51 -2.84 1.08 -1.85
N ILE A 52 -1.69 1.30 -1.22
CA ILE A 52 -1.51 0.90 0.19
C ILE A 52 -2.55 1.63 1.05
N ASP A 53 -3.19 0.90 1.98
CA ASP A 53 -4.13 1.51 2.91
C ASP A 53 -3.40 2.31 4.00
N SER A 54 -3.30 3.63 3.79
CA SER A 54 -2.61 4.54 4.70
C SER A 54 -3.37 4.82 6.00
N ASP A 55 -4.59 4.32 6.20
CA ASP A 55 -5.44 4.72 7.34
C ASP A 55 -4.82 4.41 8.70
N THR A 56 -4.07 3.30 8.81
CA THR A 56 -3.34 2.94 10.04
C THR A 56 -2.20 3.93 10.28
N CYS A 57 -1.37 4.17 9.25
CA CYS A 57 -0.32 5.18 9.30
C CYS A 57 -0.85 6.56 9.66
N GLU A 58 -1.99 6.97 9.08
CA GLU A 58 -2.62 8.25 9.35
C GLU A 58 -3.00 8.42 10.82
N LYS A 59 -3.58 7.39 11.44
CA LYS A 59 -3.95 7.41 12.86
C LYS A 59 -2.72 7.42 13.77
N GLU A 60 -1.74 6.56 13.51
CA GLU A 60 -0.52 6.48 14.32
C GLU A 60 0.29 7.78 14.24
N CYS A 61 0.48 8.31 13.03
CA CYS A 61 1.20 9.56 12.84
C CYS A 61 0.44 10.75 13.39
N ASP A 62 -0.90 10.79 13.31
CA ASP A 62 -1.68 11.86 13.91
C ASP A 62 -1.60 11.85 15.45
N PHE A 63 -1.47 10.67 16.06
CA PHE A 63 -1.25 10.54 17.50
C PHE A 63 0.17 10.98 17.90
N ASN A 64 1.19 10.54 17.16
CA ASN A 64 2.60 10.75 17.51
C ASN A 64 3.12 12.15 17.14
N CYS A 65 2.52 12.82 16.15
CA CYS A 65 3.01 14.12 15.66
C CYS A 65 2.16 15.30 16.13
N ARG A 66 1.98 15.43 17.46
CA ARG A 66 1.30 16.56 18.10
C ARG A 66 2.25 17.38 18.95
N ASP A 67 2.05 18.69 18.97
CA ASP A 67 2.75 19.59 19.87
C ASP A 67 2.15 19.56 21.29
N GLY A 68 2.77 20.30 22.23
CA GLY A 68 2.26 20.40 23.61
C GLY A 68 0.85 21.01 23.74
N ASN A 69 0.30 21.59 22.67
CA ASN A 69 -1.07 22.11 22.60
C ASN A 69 -2.03 21.16 21.86
N GLY A 70 -1.57 19.95 21.52
CA GLY A 70 -2.35 18.95 20.79
C GLY A 70 -2.51 19.25 19.30
N LYS A 71 -1.81 20.25 18.73
CA LYS A 71 -1.87 20.56 17.29
C LYS A 71 -0.92 19.67 16.50
N ARG A 72 -1.35 19.25 15.31
CA ARG A 72 -0.54 18.44 14.40
C ARG A 72 0.68 19.23 13.91
N ILE A 73 1.87 18.67 14.14
CA ILE A 73 3.14 19.18 13.61
C ILE A 73 3.27 18.69 12.17
N LYS A 74 3.00 19.56 11.19
CA LYS A 74 2.95 19.19 9.76
C LYS A 74 4.19 18.45 9.25
N LYS A 75 5.39 18.93 9.62
CA LYS A 75 6.67 18.31 9.19
C LYS A 75 6.83 16.89 9.73
N CYS A 76 6.62 16.71 11.04
CA CYS A 76 6.64 15.39 11.68
C CYS A 76 5.62 14.46 11.02
N TYR A 77 4.37 14.93 10.85
CA TYR A 77 3.31 14.11 10.30
C TYR A 77 3.64 13.64 8.88
N GLY A 78 4.10 14.54 8.00
CA GLY A 78 4.51 14.16 6.64
C GLY A 78 5.63 13.11 6.63
N GLU A 79 6.72 13.35 7.36
CA GLU A 79 7.85 12.40 7.45
C GLU A 79 7.44 11.06 8.07
N CYS A 80 6.50 11.06 9.02
CA CYS A 80 5.96 9.86 9.64
C CYS A 80 5.13 9.04 8.66
N ILE A 81 4.23 9.68 7.91
CA ILE A 81 3.39 9.00 6.89
C ILE A 81 4.28 8.37 5.83
N ASP A 82 5.22 9.14 5.27
CA ASP A 82 6.10 8.66 4.22
C ASP A 82 6.88 7.41 4.66
N ARG A 83 7.43 7.44 5.88
CA ARG A 83 8.15 6.29 6.44
C ARG A 83 7.23 5.09 6.67
N CYS A 84 6.08 5.32 7.29
CA CYS A 84 5.14 4.24 7.62
C CYS A 84 4.65 3.53 6.36
N VAL A 85 4.25 4.27 5.33
CA VAL A 85 3.80 3.71 4.05
C VAL A 85 4.93 2.94 3.35
N ILE A 86 6.17 3.46 3.38
CA ILE A 86 7.34 2.75 2.83
C ILE A 86 7.60 1.43 3.57
N ASP A 87 7.50 1.43 4.90
CA ASP A 87 7.73 0.23 5.71
C ASP A 87 6.65 -0.83 5.46
N GLU A 88 5.38 -0.44 5.36
CA GLU A 88 4.28 -1.35 4.98
C GLU A 88 4.50 -1.92 3.57
N LEU A 89 4.82 -1.05 2.61
CA LEU A 89 5.10 -1.46 1.24
C LEU A 89 6.25 -2.48 1.16
N ASN A 90 7.34 -2.24 1.89
CA ASN A 90 8.47 -3.17 1.98
C ASN A 90 8.06 -4.50 2.61
N SER A 91 7.21 -4.48 3.64
CA SER A 91 6.68 -5.70 4.28
C SER A 91 5.83 -6.53 3.31
N ILE A 92 4.99 -5.88 2.52
CA ILE A 92 4.14 -6.52 1.50
C ILE A 92 5.00 -7.13 0.39
N ILE A 93 5.93 -6.35 -0.17
CA ILE A 93 6.84 -6.84 -1.23
C ILE A 93 7.63 -8.04 -0.72
N LYS A 94 8.14 -8.01 0.51
CA LYS A 94 8.86 -9.13 1.13
C LYS A 94 7.98 -10.36 1.28
N SER A 95 6.72 -10.18 1.71
CA SER A 95 5.76 -11.28 1.86
C SER A 95 5.44 -11.94 0.51
N ILE A 96 5.15 -11.15 -0.51
CA ILE A 96 4.87 -11.67 -1.86
C ILE A 96 6.11 -12.35 -2.46
N SER A 97 7.30 -11.77 -2.27
CA SER A 97 8.56 -12.34 -2.78
C SER A 97 8.86 -13.71 -2.16
N LYS A 98 8.51 -13.94 -0.90
CA LYS A 98 8.65 -15.26 -0.24
C LYS A 98 7.70 -16.30 -0.79
N MET A 99 6.50 -15.91 -1.24
CA MET A 99 5.55 -16.85 -1.85
C MET A 99 6.00 -17.34 -3.23
N LEU A 100 6.97 -16.67 -3.85
CA LEU A 100 7.51 -17.01 -5.16
C LEU A 100 8.74 -17.91 -5.12
N GLN A 101 9.25 -18.22 -3.92
CA GLN A 101 10.37 -19.14 -3.67
C GLN A 101 9.83 -20.52 -3.28
#